data_AF-A0A1G3ZGX7-F1
#
_entry.id   AF-A0A1G3ZGX7-F1
#
_cell.length_a   1.000
_cell.length_b   1.000
_cell.length_c   1.000
_cell.angle_alpha   90.00
_cell.angle_beta   90.00
_cell.angle_gamma   90.00
#
_symmetry.space_group_name_H-M   'P 1'
#
loop_
_entity.id
_entity.type
_entity.pdbx_description
1 polymer ?
#
loop_
_entity_poly.entity_id
_entity_poly.type
_entity_poly.pdbx_seq_one_letter_code
_entity_poly.pdbx_strand_id
1 'polypeptide(L)' 'MTAICFKLPEREASFLRRQAHEAHMTVSAFLRQLINKKAKKKEPLITIKYSKLTGAPAFYSKDLPPLTTEKVKEMLVDFP' A
#
# COMPACT_ATOMS: atom_id res chain seq x y z
N MET A 1 14.02 5.89 22.24
CA MET A 1 14.77 5.51 21.03
C MET A 1 14.75 3.99 20.93
N THR A 2 14.01 3.43 19.97
CA THR A 2 13.86 1.98 19.84
C THR A 2 15.01 1.41 19.02
N ALA A 3 15.71 0.42 19.59
CA ALA A 3 16.74 -0.33 18.88
C ALA A 3 16.10 -1.56 18.24
N ILE A 4 16.35 -1.76 16.95
CA ILE A 4 15.93 -2.95 16.21
C ILE A 4 17.16 -3.82 16.02
N CYS A 5 17.12 -5.02 16.59
CA CYS A 5 18.19 -6.01 16.50
C CYS A 5 17.67 -7.25 15.80
N PHE A 6 18.44 -7.81 14.87
CA PHE A 6 18.08 -9.01 14.13
C PHE A 6 19.34 -9.79 13.76
N LYS A 7 19.19 -11.10 13.53
CA LYS A 7 20.28 -11.97 13.08
C LYS A 7 20.24 -12.09 11.56
N LEU A 8 21.41 -12.11 10.93
CA LEU A 8 21.57 -12.36 9.50
C LEU A 8 22.59 -13.47 9.25
N PRO A 9 22.47 -14.20 8.14
CA PRO A 9 23.55 -15.06 7.64
C PRO A 9 24.80 -14.22 7.32
N GLU A 10 25.99 -14.80 7.51
CA GLU A 10 27.27 -14.06 7.36
C GLU A 10 27.48 -13.53 5.94
N ARG A 11 27.00 -14.25 4.92
CA ARG A 11 27.07 -13.82 3.51
C ARG A 11 26.33 -12.50 3.29
N GLU A 12 25.12 -12.38 3.83
CA GLU A 12 24.31 -11.16 3.71
C GLU A 12 24.89 -10.02 4.55
N ALA A 13 25.39 -10.32 5.76
CA ALA A 13 26.05 -9.34 6.61
C ALA A 13 27.30 -8.73 5.93
N SER A 14 28.12 -9.59 5.31
CA SER A 14 29.31 -9.18 4.56
C SER A 14 28.96 -8.30 3.36
N PHE A 15 27.92 -8.67 2.62
CA PHE A 15 27.41 -7.88 1.50
C PHE A 15 26.92 -6.49 1.95
N LEU A 16 26.14 -6.41 3.01
CA LEU A 16 25.64 -5.14 3.55
C LEU A 16 26.76 -4.24 4.08
N ARG A 17 27.76 -4.81 4.76
CA ARG A 17 28.95 -4.05 5.21
C ARG A 17 29.70 -3.43 4.04
N ARG A 18 29.90 -4.20 2.96
CA ARG A 18 30.58 -3.72 1.75
C ARG A 18 29.81 -2.56 1.12
N GLN A 19 28.50 -2.69 0.94
CA GLN A 19 27.69 -1.60 0.35
C GLN A 19 27.68 -0.33 1.21
N ALA A 20 27.58 -0.48 2.53
CA ALA A 20 27.63 0.66 3.44
C ALA A 20 29.00 1.37 3.39
N HIS A 21 30.09 0.59 3.26
CA HIS A 21 31.43 1.12 3.09
C HIS A 21 31.59 1.87 1.77
N GLU A 22 31.12 1.31 0.64
CA GLU A 22 31.10 1.97 -0.67
C GLU A 22 30.28 3.28 -0.65
N ALA A 23 29.25 3.35 0.20
CA ALA A 23 28.44 4.55 0.41
C ALA A 23 28.99 5.52 1.48
N HIS A 24 30.19 5.27 2.01
CA HIS A 24 30.85 6.09 3.05
C HIS A 24 30.00 6.37 4.29
N MET A 25 29.26 5.37 4.78
CA MET A 25 28.40 5.51 5.95
C MET A 25 28.38 4.27 6.83
N THR A 26 27.86 4.40 8.04
CA THR A 26 27.68 3.25 8.94
C THR A 26 26.59 2.32 8.42
N VAL A 27 26.70 1.03 8.72
CA VAL A 27 25.71 0.01 8.30
C VAL A 27 24.29 0.37 8.78
N SER A 28 24.16 0.89 10.00
CA SER A 28 22.88 1.30 10.56
C SER A 28 22.28 2.52 9.83
N ALA A 29 23.10 3.49 9.45
CA ALA A 29 22.66 4.64 8.65
C ALA A 29 22.25 4.20 7.23
N PHE A 30 23.03 3.32 6.61
CA PHE A 30 22.76 2.77 5.28
C PHE A 30 21.41 2.05 5.24
N LEU A 31 21.15 1.15 6.19
CA LEU A 31 19.88 0.42 6.28
C LEU A 31 18.69 1.35 6.47
N ARG A 32 18.81 2.37 7.32
CA ARG A 32 17.75 3.38 7.51
C ARG A 32 17.48 4.16 6.22
N GLN A 33 18.53 4.53 5.50
CA GLN A 33 18.39 5.24 4.23
C GLN A 33 17.69 4.37 3.17
N LEU A 34 18.04 3.09 3.08
CA LEU A 34 17.38 2.13 2.17
C LEU A 34 15.89 1.99 2.47
N ILE A 35 15.53 1.86 3.75
CA ILE A 35 14.12 1.79 4.18
C ILE A 35 13.39 3.08 3.81
N ASN A 36 13.97 4.24 4.09
CA ASN A 36 13.34 5.53 3.76
C ASN A 36 13.18 5.74 2.25
N LYS A 37 14.15 5.31 1.44
CA LYS A 37 14.05 5.33 -0.04
C LYS A 37 12.93 4.42 -0.54
N LYS A 38 12.78 3.22 0.05
CA LYS A 38 11.67 2.30 -0.28
C LYS A 38 10.31 2.84 0.19
N ALA A 39 10.24 3.44 1.37
CA ALA A 39 9.02 4.02 1.92
C ALA A 39 8.50 5.18 1.07
N LYS A 40 9.39 6.01 0.50
CA LYS A 40 9.02 7.08 -0.44
C LYS A 40 8.48 6.56 -1.77
N LYS A 41 8.77 5.31 -2.14
CA LYS A 41 8.25 4.66 -3.35
C LYS A 41 6.97 3.85 -3.10
N LYS A 42 6.45 3.81 -1.87
CA LYS A 42 5.18 3.15 -1.61
C LYS A 42 4.10 3.94 -2.36
N GLU A 43 3.51 3.30 -3.36
CA GLU A 43 2.36 3.85 -4.08
C GLU A 43 1.32 4.36 -3.07
N PRO A 44 0.69 5.52 -3.32
CA PRO A 44 -0.29 6.04 -2.39
C PRO A 44 -1.35 4.96 -2.15
N LEU A 45 -1.59 4.64 -0.87
CA LEU A 45 -2.71 3.78 -0.48
C LEU A 45 -3.97 4.39 -1.10
N ILE A 46 -4.53 3.70 -2.09
CA ILE A 46 -5.79 4.09 -2.73
C ILE A 46 -6.86 3.98 -1.66
N THR A 47 -7.12 5.10 -0.98
CA THR A 47 -8.13 5.15 0.06
C THR A 47 -9.45 5.40 -0.64
N ILE A 48 -10.17 4.32 -0.95
CA ILE A 48 -11.51 4.40 -1.50
C ILE A 48 -12.41 4.96 -0.39
N LYS A 49 -12.88 6.20 -0.56
CA LYS A 49 -13.82 6.82 0.37
C LYS A 49 -15.20 6.24 0.09
N TYR A 50 -15.77 5.56 1.07
CA TYR A 50 -17.15 5.07 1.02
C TYR A 50 -18.11 6.09 1.64
N SER A 51 -19.30 6.24 1.05
CA SER A 51 -20.40 7.02 1.61
C SER A 51 -20.83 6.43 2.95
N LYS A 52 -20.93 7.26 3.99
CA LYS A 52 -21.34 6.82 5.34
C LYS A 52 -22.80 6.35 5.42
N LEU A 53 -23.64 6.80 4.48
CA LEU A 53 -25.07 6.50 4.47
C LEU A 53 -25.39 5.24 3.67
N THR A 54 -24.63 4.96 2.61
CA THR A 54 -24.94 3.90 1.65
C THR A 54 -23.87 2.80 1.56
N GLY A 55 -22.68 3.02 2.13
CA GLY A 55 -21.55 2.09 2.00
C GLY A 55 -20.99 1.99 0.58
N ALA A 56 -21.49 2.78 -0.37
CA ALA A 56 -21.04 2.78 -1.76
C ALA A 56 -19.80 3.67 -1.95
N PRO A 57 -18.86 3.31 -2.84
CA PRO A 57 -17.69 4.14 -3.12
C PRO A 57 -18.13 5.51 -3.67
N ALA A 58 -17.57 6.59 -3.13
CA ALA A 58 -18.00 7.98 -3.40
C ALA A 58 -17.81 8.42 -4.87
N PHE A 59 -17.03 7.67 -5.65
CA PHE A 59 -16.93 7.86 -7.08
C PHE A 59 -18.04 7.06 -7.75
N TYR A 60 -19.24 7.62 -7.74
CA TYR A 60 -20.30 7.23 -8.66
C TYR A 60 -19.74 7.39 -10.10
N SER A 61 -19.40 6.28 -10.75
CA SER A 61 -19.11 6.30 -12.19
C SER A 61 -20.37 6.71 -12.92
N LYS A 62 -20.24 7.60 -13.91
CA LYS A 62 -21.35 8.07 -14.75
C LYS A 62 -22.05 6.95 -15.54
N ASP A 63 -21.44 5.77 -15.57
CA ASP A 63 -21.88 4.61 -16.34
C ASP A 63 -22.75 3.63 -15.53
N LEU A 64 -23.10 3.96 -14.29
CA LEU A 64 -24.05 3.13 -13.54
C LEU A 64 -25.48 3.33 -14.06
N PRO A 65 -26.24 2.24 -14.24
CA PRO A 65 -27.64 2.33 -14.61
C PRO A 65 -28.39 3.15 -13.56
N PRO A 66 -29.33 4.03 -13.97
CA PRO A 66 -30.08 4.84 -13.04
C PRO A 66 -30.82 3.94 -12.05
N LEU A 67 -30.67 4.23 -10.75
CA LEU A 67 -31.36 3.54 -9.66
C LEU A 67 -32.83 3.98 -9.59
N THR A 68 -33.56 3.83 -10.70
CA THR A 68 -35.02 3.99 -10.75
C THR A 68 -35.70 2.67 -10.38
N THR A 69 -36.89 2.75 -9.81
CA THR A 69 -37.69 1.59 -9.36
C THR A 69 -37.91 0.56 -10.47
N GLU A 70 -38.08 1.00 -11.71
CA GLU A 70 -38.25 0.14 -12.89
C GLU A 70 -36.97 -0.65 -13.20
N LYS A 71 -35.81 0.02 -13.17
CA LYS A 71 -34.53 -0.58 -13.52
C LYS A 71 -34.00 -1.52 -12.45
N VAL A 72 -34.33 -1.23 -11.18
CA VAL A 72 -34.07 -2.15 -10.06
C VAL A 72 -34.93 -3.40 -10.18
N LYS A 73 -36.21 -3.29 -10.60
CA LYS A 73 -37.05 -4.46 -10.87
C LYS A 73 -36.47 -5.32 -11.98
N GLU A 74 -36.02 -4.72 -13.09
CA GLU A 74 -35.38 -5.44 -14.20
C GLU A 74 -34.13 -6.22 -13.77
N MET A 75 -33.30 -5.67 -12.88
CA MET A 75 -32.11 -6.37 -12.37
C MET A 75 -32.42 -7.53 -11.43
N LEU A 76 -33.58 -7.49 -10.77
CA LEU A 76 -33.98 -8.49 -9.78
C LEU A 76 -34.86 -9.58 -10.39
N VAL A 77 -35.13 -9.54 -11.70
CA VAL A 77 -35.93 -10.57 -12.40
C VAL A 77 -35.29 -11.96 -12.29
N ASP A 78 -33.96 -12.04 -12.27
CA ASP A 78 -33.21 -13.29 -12.19
C ASP A 78 -32.81 -13.68 -10.75
N PHE A 79 -33.27 -12.91 -9.74
CA PHE A 79 -33.00 -13.24 -8.34
C PHE A 79 -34.13 -14.13 -7.80
N PRO A 80 -33.83 -15.29 -7.19
CA PRO A 80 -34.84 -16.21 -6.67
C PRO A 80 -35.67 -15.64 -5.52
#